data_AF-A0A1Y3EWY7-F1
#
_entry.id   AF-A0A1Y3EWY7-F1
#
_cell.length_a   1.000
_cell.length_b   1.000
_cell.length_c   1.000
_cell.angle_alpha   90.00
_cell.angle_beta   90.00
_cell.angle_gamma   90.00
#
_symmetry.space_group_name_H-M   'P 1'
#
loop_
_entity.id
_entity.type
_entity.pdbx_description
1 polymer ?
#
loop_
_entity_poly.entity_id
_entity_poly.type
_entity_poly.pdbx_seq_one_letter_code
_entity_poly.pdbx_strand_id
1 'polypeptide(L)'
;MQFTRYLFSPLIRIIGRKIDDYAQFRPSALSMQSLVDFGKLRDERNSFEFLKKELLVRLANIMKEVELLPSQLMETPSTKLVYQWYQESFQELLQYENANADESTLRDFSRQLSRVLKRHNTVVETMAEVSDQGGGVPRHIVGKLFNYMYTTASLPSVENVEYDAPMAGLGYGLPLSRLYARYFLGDLFLFSMEGYGTDACLYLKASAVDASEMLPWFSFRSKKMYESNEKGPDWSG
;
A
#
# COMPACT_ATOMS: atom_id res chain seq x y z
N MET A 1 9.78 13.84 -22.48
CA MET A 1 11.21 13.69 -22.11
C MET A 1 11.78 15.03 -21.68
N GLN A 2 11.85 15.30 -20.37
CA GLN A 2 12.71 16.34 -19.76
C GLN A 2 12.64 16.27 -18.21
N PHE A 3 12.94 15.09 -17.63
CA PHE A 3 13.19 14.96 -16.18
C PHE A 3 14.68 15.16 -15.86
N THR A 4 15.26 16.27 -16.33
CA THR A 4 16.66 16.59 -16.02
C THR A 4 16.77 18.05 -15.60
N ARG A 5 16.98 18.25 -14.29
CA ARG A 5 17.92 19.19 -13.67
C ARG A 5 17.33 19.84 -12.41
N TYR A 6 17.31 19.07 -11.32
CA TYR A 6 17.55 19.63 -9.99
C TYR A 6 18.48 18.66 -9.21
N LEU A 7 19.75 19.08 -9.12
CA LEU A 7 20.73 18.78 -8.07
C LEU A 7 21.11 17.30 -7.82
N PHE A 8 22.07 16.82 -8.62
CA PHE A 8 22.81 15.58 -8.38
C PHE A 8 23.64 15.67 -7.08
N SER A 9 23.15 15.09 -5.99
CA SER A 9 24.01 14.63 -4.91
C SER A 9 24.43 13.17 -5.18
N PRO A 10 25.68 12.78 -4.90
CA PRO A 10 26.12 11.39 -5.06
C PRO A 10 25.31 10.42 -4.18
N LEU A 11 24.79 10.90 -3.06
CA LEU A 11 23.96 10.15 -2.11
C LEU A 11 22.63 9.70 -2.73
N ILE A 12 21.93 10.58 -3.44
CA ILE A 12 20.65 10.24 -4.11
C ILE A 12 20.88 9.14 -5.16
N ARG A 13 21.99 9.20 -5.90
CA ARG A 13 22.34 8.17 -6.89
C ARG A 13 22.65 6.82 -6.24
N ILE A 14 23.27 6.81 -5.06
CA ILE A 14 23.55 5.59 -4.30
C ILE A 14 22.24 4.97 -3.80
N ILE A 15 21.34 5.79 -3.23
CA ILE A 15 20.04 5.35 -2.76
C ILE A 15 19.21 4.78 -3.92
N GLY A 16 19.18 5.47 -5.07
CA GLY A 16 18.52 4.98 -6.28
C GLY A 16 19.00 3.58 -6.70
N ARG A 17 20.31 3.35 -6.71
CA ARG A 17 20.87 2.02 -7.01
C ARG A 17 20.46 0.95 -6.00
N LYS A 18 20.50 1.29 -4.70
CA LYS A 18 20.05 0.35 -3.66
C LYS A 18 18.57 0.00 -3.83
N ILE A 19 17.73 0.96 -4.20
CA ILE A 19 16.32 0.69 -4.51
C ILE A 19 16.21 -0.27 -5.71
N ASP A 20 16.97 -0.03 -6.78
CA ASP A 20 17.01 -0.93 -7.94
C ASP A 20 17.46 -2.35 -7.58
N ASP A 21 18.45 -2.49 -6.70
CA ASP A 21 18.96 -3.78 -6.23
C ASP A 21 17.91 -4.50 -5.38
N TYR A 22 17.30 -3.79 -4.42
CA TYR A 22 16.32 -4.38 -3.50
C TYR A 22 15.00 -4.75 -4.19
N ALA A 23 14.59 -4.01 -5.21
CA ALA A 23 13.37 -4.27 -5.98
C ALA A 23 13.44 -5.55 -6.81
N GLN A 24 14.63 -6.12 -7.03
CA GLN A 24 14.80 -7.41 -7.72
C GLN A 24 14.44 -8.59 -6.81
N PHE A 25 14.46 -8.41 -5.49
CA PHE A 25 14.08 -9.46 -4.56
C PHE A 25 12.56 -9.57 -4.44
N ARG A 26 12.10 -10.81 -4.33
CA ARG A 26 10.69 -11.12 -4.07
C ARG A 26 10.40 -10.94 -2.57
N PRO A 27 9.34 -10.21 -2.19
CA PRO A 27 8.90 -10.14 -0.81
C PRO A 27 8.59 -11.53 -0.22
N SER A 28 9.01 -11.76 1.02
CA SER A 28 8.77 -12.99 1.75
C SER A 28 7.40 -12.94 2.39
N ALA A 29 6.45 -13.73 1.90
CA ALA A 29 5.13 -13.86 2.49
C ALA A 29 5.19 -14.68 3.78
N LEU A 30 4.68 -14.12 4.87
CA LEU A 30 4.50 -14.84 6.14
C LEU A 30 3.07 -15.37 6.26
N SER A 31 2.90 -16.55 6.85
CA SER A 31 1.57 -17.02 7.23
C SER A 31 1.17 -16.51 8.61
N MET A 32 -0.14 -16.46 8.89
CA MET A 32 -0.62 -16.18 10.24
C MET A 32 -0.01 -17.15 11.26
N GLN A 33 0.18 -18.43 10.89
CA GLN A 33 0.84 -19.41 11.74
C GLN A 33 2.28 -18.98 12.07
N SER A 34 3.07 -18.58 11.06
CA SER A 34 4.44 -18.10 11.26
C SER A 34 4.50 -16.87 12.18
N LEU A 35 3.55 -15.94 12.04
CA LEU A 35 3.47 -14.75 12.90
C LEU A 35 3.14 -15.13 14.35
N VAL A 36 2.19 -16.06 14.55
CA VAL A 36 1.83 -16.57 15.88
C VAL A 36 3.00 -17.29 16.54
N ASP A 37 3.70 -18.15 15.80
CA ASP A 37 4.83 -18.91 16.32
C ASP A 37 6.02 -17.99 16.64
N PHE A 38 6.27 -16.98 15.81
CA PHE A 38 7.24 -15.93 16.11
C PHE A 38 6.90 -15.18 17.42
N GLY A 39 5.62 -14.81 17.60
CA GLY A 39 5.15 -14.14 18.81
C GLY A 39 5.26 -14.98 20.09
N LYS A 40 5.20 -16.32 19.96
CA LYS A 40 5.44 -17.24 21.09
C LYS A 40 6.93 -17.32 21.45
N LEU A 41 7.81 -17.35 20.45
CA LEU A 41 9.26 -17.42 20.66
C LEU A 41 9.86 -16.10 21.16
N ARG A 42 9.25 -14.96 20.84
CA ARG A 42 9.67 -13.60 21.25
C ARG A 42 11.14 -13.29 20.92
N ASP A 43 11.61 -13.78 19.77
CA ASP A 43 13.01 -13.64 19.37
C ASP A 43 13.25 -12.33 18.62
N GLU A 44 13.59 -11.28 19.37
CA GLU A 44 13.84 -9.94 18.83
C GLU A 44 15.02 -9.90 17.84
N ARG A 45 16.07 -10.71 18.06
CA ARG A 45 17.25 -10.74 17.18
C ARG A 45 16.91 -11.31 15.82
N ASN A 46 16.20 -12.44 15.79
CA ASN A 46 15.73 -13.00 14.52
C ASN A 46 14.70 -12.10 13.84
N SER A 47 13.85 -11.40 14.60
CA SER A 47 12.97 -10.34 14.06
C SER A 47 13.77 -9.28 13.32
N PHE A 48 14.81 -8.76 13.97
CA PHE A 48 15.63 -7.70 13.42
C PHE A 48 16.35 -8.14 12.16
N GLU A 49 16.98 -9.31 12.16
CA GLU A 49 17.68 -9.86 10.99
C GLU A 49 16.75 -10.06 9.78
N PHE A 50 15.51 -10.48 10.03
CA PHE A 50 14.49 -10.59 9.00
C PHE A 50 14.01 -9.21 8.52
N LEU A 51 13.52 -8.37 9.43
CA LEU A 51 12.89 -7.09 9.11
C LEU A 51 13.83 -6.09 8.46
N LYS A 52 15.10 -6.04 8.88
CA LYS A 52 16.08 -5.10 8.31
C LYS A 52 16.32 -5.32 6.81
N LYS A 53 16.07 -6.53 6.32
CA LYS A 53 16.13 -6.87 4.88
C LYS A 53 14.75 -6.83 4.24
N GLU A 54 13.77 -7.49 4.85
CA GLU A 54 12.42 -7.65 4.27
C GLU A 54 11.72 -6.30 4.06
N LEU A 55 11.85 -5.34 4.99
CA LEU A 55 11.25 -4.02 4.83
C LEU A 55 11.85 -3.24 3.66
N LEU A 56 13.18 -3.33 3.46
CA LEU A 56 13.84 -2.70 2.31
C LEU A 56 13.33 -3.30 0.99
N VAL A 57 13.16 -4.63 0.93
CA VAL A 57 12.58 -5.32 -0.23
C VAL A 57 11.16 -4.83 -0.51
N ARG A 58 10.29 -4.82 0.50
CA ARG A 58 8.88 -4.41 0.35
C ARG A 58 8.75 -2.93 -0.08
N LEU A 59 9.50 -2.02 0.55
CA LEU A 59 9.49 -0.60 0.20
C LEU A 59 10.02 -0.38 -1.23
N ALA A 60 11.12 -1.03 -1.62
CA ALA A 60 11.68 -0.90 -2.95
C ALA A 60 10.73 -1.39 -4.05
N ASN A 61 10.06 -2.53 -3.82
CA ASN A 61 9.05 -3.06 -4.76
C ASN A 61 7.90 -2.06 -4.97
N ILE A 62 7.34 -1.50 -3.89
CA ILE A 62 6.26 -0.49 -3.99
C ILE A 62 6.76 0.78 -4.68
N MET A 63 7.95 1.27 -4.35
CA MET A 63 8.51 2.47 -4.99
C MET A 63 8.69 2.30 -6.50
N LYS A 64 9.07 1.09 -6.96
CA LYS A 64 9.13 0.77 -8.39
C LYS A 64 7.77 0.71 -9.07
N GLU A 65 6.75 0.24 -8.38
CA GLU A 65 5.36 0.30 -8.87
C GLU A 65 4.89 1.76 -8.99
N VAL A 66 5.18 2.60 -7.98
CA VAL A 66 4.83 4.04 -8.00
C VAL A 66 5.52 4.77 -9.15
N GLU A 67 6.80 4.48 -9.42
CA GLU A 67 7.54 5.07 -10.55
C GLU A 67 6.93 4.74 -11.93
N LEU A 68 6.10 3.71 -12.04
CA LEU A 68 5.39 3.34 -13.27
C LEU A 68 4.01 3.98 -13.41
N LEU A 69 3.55 4.74 -12.42
CA LEU A 69 2.28 5.45 -12.52
C LEU A 69 2.29 6.43 -13.72
N PRO A 70 1.12 6.66 -14.36
CA PRO A 70 0.97 7.69 -15.39
C PRO A 70 1.56 9.02 -14.94
N SER A 71 2.22 9.73 -15.86
CA SER A 71 2.93 10.98 -15.54
C SER A 71 2.03 12.03 -14.88
N GLN A 72 0.75 12.06 -15.25
CA GLN A 72 -0.26 12.95 -14.66
C GLN A 72 -0.44 12.70 -13.17
N LEU A 73 -0.42 11.44 -12.72
CA LEU A 73 -0.52 11.08 -11.31
C LEU A 73 0.78 11.36 -10.57
N MET A 74 1.92 11.02 -11.17
CA MET A 74 3.24 11.30 -10.60
C MET A 74 3.52 12.80 -10.40
N GLU A 75 2.89 13.66 -11.17
CA GLU A 75 3.03 15.10 -11.04
C GLU A 75 2.22 15.70 -9.88
N THR A 76 1.22 14.97 -9.37
CA THR A 76 0.39 15.45 -8.26
C THR A 76 1.21 15.66 -6.98
N PRO A 77 0.88 16.68 -6.16
CA PRO A 77 1.55 16.91 -4.88
C PRO A 77 1.46 15.70 -3.94
N SER A 78 0.29 15.07 -3.86
CA SER A 78 0.03 13.91 -2.99
C SER A 78 0.93 12.71 -3.33
N THR A 79 1.03 12.36 -4.61
CA THR A 79 1.89 11.24 -5.04
C THR A 79 3.36 11.53 -4.79
N LYS A 80 3.82 12.78 -5.01
CA LYS A 80 5.19 13.19 -4.70
C LYS A 80 5.49 13.09 -3.19
N LEU A 81 4.56 13.55 -2.36
CA LEU A 81 4.70 13.51 -0.90
C LEU A 81 4.80 12.07 -0.39
N VAL A 82 3.90 11.21 -0.85
CA VAL A 82 3.90 9.78 -0.49
C VAL A 82 5.19 9.10 -0.96
N TYR A 83 5.61 9.34 -2.20
CA TYR A 83 6.87 8.80 -2.71
C TYR A 83 8.08 9.28 -1.88
N GLN A 84 8.08 10.55 -1.45
CA GLN A 84 9.11 11.08 -0.55
C GLN A 84 9.12 10.35 0.81
N TRP A 85 7.96 10.06 1.41
CA TRP A 85 7.88 9.28 2.66
C TRP A 85 8.45 7.86 2.52
N TYR A 86 8.21 7.22 1.38
CA TYR A 86 8.80 5.92 1.05
C TYR A 86 10.33 6.03 0.96
N GLN A 87 10.85 7.03 0.23
CA GLN A 87 12.29 7.25 0.09
C GLN A 87 12.97 7.54 1.44
N GLU A 88 12.37 8.40 2.27
CA GLU A 88 12.88 8.74 3.60
C GLU A 88 12.94 7.49 4.49
N SER A 89 11.86 6.71 4.52
CA SER A 89 11.79 5.48 5.31
C SER A 89 12.80 4.43 4.82
N PHE A 90 12.98 4.29 3.51
CA PHE A 90 13.98 3.40 2.93
C PHE A 90 15.39 3.82 3.34
N GLN A 91 15.72 5.12 3.24
CA GLN A 91 17.03 5.64 3.63
C GLN A 91 17.30 5.45 5.14
N GLU A 92 16.32 5.71 5.99
CA GLU A 92 16.41 5.51 7.45
C GLU A 92 16.60 4.04 7.83
N LEU A 93 16.00 3.10 7.10
CA LEU A 93 16.16 1.66 7.37
C LEU A 93 17.47 1.12 6.78
N LEU A 94 17.95 1.68 5.68
CA LEU A 94 19.17 1.23 5.00
C LEU A 94 20.41 1.34 5.88
N GLN A 95 20.44 2.26 6.85
CA GLN A 95 21.55 2.38 7.81
C GLN A 95 21.77 1.10 8.64
N TYR A 96 20.74 0.25 8.79
CA TYR A 96 20.81 -1.01 9.53
C TYR A 96 21.19 -2.23 8.68
N GLU A 97 21.38 -2.07 7.36
CA GLU A 97 21.65 -3.18 6.42
C GLU A 97 22.79 -4.10 6.91
N ASN A 98 23.88 -3.49 7.38
CA ASN A 98 25.07 -4.18 7.87
C ASN A 98 25.26 -4.07 9.39
N ALA A 99 24.22 -3.64 10.12
CA ALA A 99 24.28 -3.51 11.58
C ALA A 99 24.08 -4.86 12.26
N ASN A 100 24.75 -5.06 13.40
CA ASN A 100 24.61 -6.24 14.24
C ASN A 100 23.42 -6.13 15.19
N ALA A 101 22.90 -7.29 15.63
CA ALA A 101 21.76 -7.40 16.55
C ALA A 101 22.14 -7.10 18.02
N ASP A 102 22.79 -5.96 18.24
CA ASP A 102 23.17 -5.45 19.56
C ASP A 102 21.96 -4.79 20.24
N GLU A 103 21.91 -4.82 21.57
CA GLU A 103 20.75 -4.34 22.34
C GLU A 103 20.41 -2.87 22.08
N SER A 104 21.42 -2.02 21.86
CA SER A 104 21.21 -0.62 21.47
C SER A 104 20.60 -0.52 20.07
N THR A 105 21.14 -1.27 19.12
CA THR A 105 20.66 -1.29 17.73
C THR A 105 19.22 -1.77 17.65
N LEU A 106 18.85 -2.82 18.40
CA LEU A 106 17.49 -3.34 18.45
C LEU A 106 16.50 -2.28 18.97
N ARG A 107 16.84 -1.61 20.08
CA ARG A 107 16.03 -0.52 20.62
C ARG A 107 15.86 0.64 19.65
N ASP A 108 16.96 1.06 19.02
CA ASP A 108 16.94 2.15 18.06
C ASP A 108 16.15 1.78 16.82
N PHE A 109 16.32 0.56 16.30
CA PHE A 109 15.55 0.03 15.18
C PHE A 109 14.05 -0.01 15.49
N SER A 110 13.65 -0.51 16.66
CA SER A 110 12.25 -0.52 17.10
C SER A 110 11.63 0.89 17.16
N ARG A 111 12.41 1.87 17.62
CA ARG A 111 12.01 3.29 17.59
C ARG A 111 11.87 3.81 16.15
N GLN A 112 12.77 3.43 15.25
CA GLN A 112 12.65 3.80 13.83
C GLN A 112 11.43 3.15 13.17
N LEU A 113 11.15 1.87 13.42
CA LEU A 113 9.94 1.21 12.93
C LEU A 113 8.67 1.92 13.38
N SER A 114 8.63 2.37 14.64
CA SER A 114 7.50 3.15 15.15
C SER A 114 7.31 4.48 14.41
N ARG A 115 8.41 5.13 13.99
CA ARG A 115 8.37 6.36 13.20
C ARG A 115 7.91 6.10 11.77
N VAL A 116 8.45 5.06 11.13
CA VAL A 116 8.02 4.62 9.80
C VAL A 116 6.53 4.31 9.81
N LEU A 117 6.04 3.52 10.77
CA LEU A 117 4.61 3.19 10.88
C LEU A 117 3.74 4.46 11.01
N LYS A 118 4.13 5.41 11.85
CA LYS A 118 3.40 6.68 12.01
C LYS A 118 3.42 7.53 10.74
N ARG A 119 4.56 7.60 10.04
CA ARG A 119 4.74 8.36 8.79
C ARG A 119 3.80 7.84 7.69
N HIS A 120 3.60 6.52 7.63
CA HIS A 120 2.78 5.89 6.60
C HIS A 120 1.29 5.76 6.96
N ASN A 121 0.86 6.27 8.13
CA ASN A 121 -0.52 6.12 8.61
C ASN A 121 -1.56 6.80 7.71
N THR A 122 -1.20 7.93 7.11
CA THR A 122 -2.13 8.76 6.30
C THR A 122 -1.93 8.60 4.80
N VAL A 123 -1.19 7.57 4.34
CA VAL A 123 -0.89 7.36 2.91
C VAL A 123 -2.17 7.23 2.07
N VAL A 124 -3.15 6.45 2.54
CA VAL A 124 -4.41 6.26 1.82
C VAL A 124 -5.18 7.56 1.71
N GLU A 125 -5.32 8.30 2.81
CA GLU A 125 -6.02 9.59 2.85
C GLU A 125 -5.35 10.62 1.95
N THR A 126 -4.01 10.69 1.99
CA THR A 126 -3.21 11.62 1.17
C THR A 126 -3.35 11.30 -0.32
N MET A 127 -3.30 10.02 -0.70
CA MET A 127 -3.50 9.58 -2.09
C MET A 127 -4.95 9.76 -2.54
N ALA A 128 -5.90 9.59 -1.63
CA ALA A 128 -7.33 9.81 -1.83
C ALA A 128 -7.71 11.30 -1.78
N GLU A 129 -6.79 12.24 -1.62
CA GLU A 129 -7.14 13.67 -1.74
C GLU A 129 -7.40 14.07 -3.22
N VAL A 130 -7.12 13.17 -4.17
CA VAL A 130 -7.36 13.35 -5.61
C VAL A 130 -8.83 13.03 -5.95
N SER A 131 -9.68 14.05 -5.93
CA SER A 131 -11.16 13.98 -5.98
C SER A 131 -11.80 13.70 -7.36
N ASP A 132 -12.96 13.00 -7.35
CA ASP A 132 -13.93 12.75 -8.44
C ASP A 132 -15.38 12.83 -7.85
N GLN A 133 -16.38 13.22 -8.67
CA GLN A 133 -17.78 13.48 -8.30
C GLN A 133 -18.71 12.28 -8.59
N GLY A 134 -19.09 11.52 -7.55
CA GLY A 134 -20.05 10.41 -7.66
C GLY A 134 -21.34 10.65 -6.87
N GLY A 135 -22.50 10.59 -7.53
CA GLY A 135 -23.83 10.83 -6.95
C GLY A 135 -24.77 9.61 -6.96
N GLY A 136 -24.62 8.67 -6.02
CA GLY A 136 -25.60 7.59 -5.78
C GLY A 136 -25.29 6.22 -6.43
N VAL A 137 -25.82 5.10 -5.87
CA VAL A 137 -25.62 3.72 -6.36
C VAL A 137 -26.85 3.05 -7.00
N PRO A 138 -27.09 3.26 -8.30
CA PRO A 138 -27.99 2.41 -9.09
C PRO A 138 -27.38 1.04 -9.47
N ARG A 139 -28.20 0.03 -9.78
CA ARG A 139 -27.76 -1.36 -10.06
C ARG A 139 -26.67 -1.50 -11.14
N HIS A 140 -26.60 -0.59 -12.09
CA HIS A 140 -25.56 -0.55 -13.13
C HIS A 140 -24.16 -0.16 -12.60
N ILE A 141 -24.04 0.24 -11.33
CA ILE A 141 -22.76 0.66 -10.76
C ILE A 141 -22.25 -0.21 -9.61
N VAL A 142 -22.87 -1.37 -9.34
CA VAL A 142 -22.35 -2.34 -8.36
C VAL A 142 -20.89 -2.70 -8.67
N GLY A 143 -20.52 -2.73 -9.95
CA GLY A 143 -19.13 -2.91 -10.39
C GLY A 143 -18.17 -1.80 -9.98
N LYS A 144 -18.67 -0.59 -9.65
CA LYS A 144 -17.90 0.58 -9.22
C LYS A 144 -17.74 0.70 -7.71
N LEU A 145 -18.44 -0.11 -6.90
CA LEU A 145 -18.41 -0.03 -5.44
C LEU A 145 -17.00 -0.21 -4.85
N PHE A 146 -16.17 -1.04 -5.49
CA PHE A 146 -14.78 -1.25 -5.07
C PHE A 146 -13.79 -0.30 -5.75
N ASN A 147 -14.26 0.68 -6.51
CA ASN A 147 -13.39 1.73 -7.03
C ASN A 147 -13.07 2.70 -5.91
N TYR A 148 -11.80 3.08 -5.79
CA TYR A 148 -11.42 4.19 -4.93
C TYR A 148 -12.16 5.46 -5.33
N MET A 149 -12.45 6.31 -4.35
CA MET A 149 -13.13 7.61 -4.51
C MET A 149 -14.60 7.52 -4.91
N TYR A 150 -15.12 6.32 -5.14
CA TYR A 150 -16.53 6.13 -5.42
C TYR A 150 -17.35 6.28 -4.11
N THR A 151 -18.22 7.28 -4.06
CA THR A 151 -19.07 7.60 -2.91
C THR A 151 -20.45 8.05 -3.39
N THR A 152 -21.44 8.01 -2.51
CA THR A 152 -22.78 8.59 -2.73
C THR A 152 -23.12 9.69 -1.74
N ALA A 153 -22.26 9.89 -0.74
CA ALA A 153 -22.42 10.93 0.27
C ALA A 153 -21.79 12.22 -0.24
N SER A 154 -22.40 13.37 0.10
CA SER A 154 -21.78 14.69 -0.08
C SER A 154 -20.45 14.75 0.68
N LEU A 155 -19.47 15.44 0.11
CA LEU A 155 -18.18 15.66 0.78
C LEU A 155 -18.40 16.34 2.14
N PRO A 156 -17.77 15.85 3.22
CA PRO A 156 -17.86 16.47 4.53
C PRO A 156 -17.24 17.88 4.48
N SER A 157 -17.86 18.84 5.16
CA SER A 157 -17.33 20.20 5.25
C SER A 157 -16.00 20.21 6.02
N VAL A 158 -15.01 20.91 5.46
CA VAL A 158 -13.61 20.97 5.97
C VAL A 158 -13.51 21.55 7.39
N GLU A 159 -14.57 22.21 7.88
CA GLU A 159 -14.57 22.96 9.15
C GLU A 159 -14.64 22.08 10.41
N ASN A 160 -14.96 20.78 10.33
CA ASN A 160 -15.17 19.90 11.50
C ASN A 160 -14.32 18.61 11.52
N VAL A 161 -13.29 18.49 10.67
CA VAL A 161 -12.54 17.23 10.45
C VAL A 161 -11.65 16.86 11.65
N GLU A 162 -11.42 17.76 12.61
CA GLU A 162 -10.45 17.55 13.69
C GLU A 162 -10.93 16.60 14.81
N TYR A 163 -12.23 16.31 14.89
CA TYR A 163 -12.79 15.45 15.96
C TYR A 163 -13.79 14.38 15.52
N ASP A 164 -14.33 14.42 14.30
CA ASP A 164 -15.31 13.42 13.84
C ASP A 164 -14.95 12.92 12.45
N ALA A 165 -14.51 11.66 12.37
CA ALA A 165 -14.19 11.04 11.10
C ALA A 165 -15.52 10.79 10.35
N PRO A 166 -15.69 11.36 9.14
CA PRO A 166 -16.95 11.27 8.42
C PRO A 166 -17.28 9.79 8.10
N MET A 167 -18.45 9.34 8.53
CA MET A 167 -18.91 7.94 8.35
C MET A 167 -18.98 7.50 6.88
N ALA A 168 -19.09 8.45 5.94
CA ALA A 168 -19.05 8.25 4.50
C ALA A 168 -18.60 9.54 3.81
N GLY A 169 -18.18 9.47 2.54
CA GLY A 169 -17.86 10.66 1.74
C GLY A 169 -16.50 10.60 1.03
N LEU A 170 -15.54 9.84 1.55
CA LEU A 170 -14.19 9.77 0.96
C LEU A 170 -13.99 8.59 -0.01
N GLY A 171 -14.89 7.61 -0.01
CA GLY A 171 -14.94 6.57 -1.06
C GLY A 171 -13.79 5.55 -1.07
N TYR A 172 -12.94 5.48 -0.04
CA TYR A 172 -11.85 4.48 0.04
C TYR A 172 -12.11 3.33 1.03
N GLY A 173 -13.13 3.43 1.88
CA GLY A 173 -13.38 2.47 2.96
C GLY A 173 -13.60 1.04 2.46
N LEU A 174 -14.53 0.84 1.52
CA LEU A 174 -14.88 -0.48 0.99
C LEU A 174 -13.74 -1.13 0.18
N PRO A 175 -13.05 -0.43 -0.77
CA PRO A 175 -11.84 -0.94 -1.39
C PRO A 175 -10.78 -1.37 -0.37
N LEU A 176 -10.57 -0.56 0.68
CA LEU A 176 -9.58 -0.84 1.72
C LEU A 176 -9.98 -2.04 2.59
N SER A 177 -11.25 -2.16 2.97
CA SER A 177 -11.75 -3.35 3.69
C SER A 177 -11.53 -4.63 2.88
N ARG A 178 -11.70 -4.57 1.56
CA ARG A 178 -11.42 -5.71 0.69
C ARG A 178 -9.93 -6.03 0.61
N LEU A 179 -9.05 -5.03 0.59
CA LEU A 179 -7.61 -5.26 0.69
C LEU A 179 -7.22 -5.97 1.99
N TYR A 180 -7.77 -5.55 3.13
CA TYR A 180 -7.53 -6.23 4.42
C TYR A 180 -8.00 -7.69 4.39
N ALA A 181 -9.17 -7.97 3.83
CA ALA A 181 -9.65 -9.35 3.68
C ALA A 181 -8.70 -10.19 2.80
N ARG A 182 -8.25 -9.62 1.68
CA ARG A 182 -7.36 -10.31 0.72
C ARG A 182 -5.94 -10.47 1.21
N TYR A 183 -5.50 -9.66 2.17
CA TYR A 183 -4.13 -9.70 2.68
C TYR A 183 -3.72 -11.10 3.14
N PHE A 184 -4.64 -11.87 3.74
CA PHE A 184 -4.42 -13.27 4.12
C PHE A 184 -5.28 -14.26 3.31
N LEU A 185 -5.38 -14.02 1.99
CA LEU A 185 -6.08 -14.90 1.04
C LEU A 185 -7.59 -15.07 1.31
N GLY A 186 -8.21 -14.12 2.01
CA GLY A 186 -9.65 -13.96 2.10
C GLY A 186 -10.23 -13.14 0.94
N ASP A 187 -11.50 -12.75 1.03
CA ASP A 187 -12.10 -11.75 0.15
C ASP A 187 -13.35 -11.14 0.81
N LEU A 188 -13.78 -9.98 0.31
CA LEU A 188 -15.02 -9.32 0.72
C LEU A 188 -15.92 -9.13 -0.51
N PHE A 189 -17.16 -9.58 -0.40
CA PHE A 189 -18.19 -9.47 -1.43
C PHE A 189 -19.39 -8.68 -0.92
N LEU A 190 -20.05 -7.97 -1.84
CA LEU A 190 -21.33 -7.30 -1.59
C LEU A 190 -22.37 -7.82 -2.57
N PHE A 191 -23.54 -8.18 -2.04
CA PHE A 191 -24.72 -8.55 -2.81
C PHE A 191 -25.84 -7.58 -2.48
N SER A 192 -26.19 -6.72 -3.43
CA SER A 192 -27.23 -5.71 -3.20
C SER A 192 -28.49 -6.02 -4.01
N MET A 193 -29.65 -5.90 -3.35
CA MET A 193 -30.96 -5.95 -3.95
C MET A 193 -31.66 -4.61 -3.70
N GLU A 194 -31.82 -3.84 -4.78
CA GLU A 194 -32.44 -2.52 -4.75
C GLU A 194 -33.86 -2.58 -4.13
N GLY A 195 -34.12 -1.71 -3.16
CA GLY A 195 -35.39 -1.67 -2.43
C GLY A 195 -35.55 -2.73 -1.33
N TYR A 196 -34.59 -3.64 -1.16
CA TYR A 196 -34.63 -4.67 -0.10
C TYR A 196 -33.46 -4.55 0.89
N GLY A 197 -32.22 -4.54 0.40
CA GLY A 197 -31.04 -4.52 1.28
C GLY A 197 -29.74 -4.87 0.57
N THR A 198 -28.66 -4.90 1.33
CA THR A 198 -27.31 -5.31 0.86
C THR A 198 -26.67 -6.24 1.86
N ASP A 199 -26.26 -7.41 1.40
CA ASP A 199 -25.51 -8.40 2.16
C ASP A 199 -24.01 -8.20 1.93
N ALA A 200 -23.24 -8.22 3.00
CA ALA A 200 -21.78 -8.20 2.96
C ALA A 200 -21.22 -9.52 3.46
N CYS A 201 -20.47 -10.23 2.61
CA CYS A 201 -19.88 -11.53 2.95
C CYS A 201 -18.36 -11.40 3.03
N LEU A 202 -17.82 -11.66 4.22
CA LEU A 202 -16.38 -11.75 4.47
C LEU A 202 -15.94 -13.21 4.48
N TYR A 203 -14.99 -13.55 3.61
CA TYR A 203 -14.36 -14.87 3.58
C TYR A 203 -12.95 -14.78 4.13
N LEU A 204 -12.61 -15.66 5.06
CA LEU A 204 -11.29 -15.80 5.65
C LEU A 204 -10.83 -17.25 5.58
N LYS A 205 -9.52 -17.46 5.61
CA LYS A 205 -8.95 -18.81 5.74
C LYS A 205 -9.22 -19.35 7.14
N ALA A 206 -9.77 -20.57 7.20
CA ALA A 206 -10.01 -21.26 8.46
C ALA A 206 -8.70 -21.76 9.12
N SER A 207 -7.66 -21.99 8.31
CA SER A 207 -6.36 -22.49 8.74
C SER A 207 -5.32 -21.38 8.71
N ALA A 208 -4.62 -21.17 9.83
CA ALA A 208 -3.57 -20.16 9.95
C ALA A 208 -2.33 -20.48 9.09
N VAL A 209 -2.12 -21.75 8.73
CA VAL A 209 -1.04 -22.19 7.83
C VAL A 209 -1.32 -21.74 6.40
N ASP A 210 -2.58 -21.83 5.98
CA ASP A 210 -3.01 -21.46 4.63
C ASP A 210 -3.27 -19.95 4.48
N ALA A 211 -3.36 -19.23 5.60
CA ALA A 211 -3.52 -17.77 5.68
C ALA A 211 -2.16 -17.06 5.47
N SER A 212 -1.63 -17.13 4.24
CA SER A 212 -0.38 -16.47 3.85
C SER A 212 -0.59 -15.06 3.32
N GLU A 213 0.36 -14.16 3.60
CA GLU A 213 0.37 -12.80 3.08
C GLU A 213 0.32 -12.78 1.54
N MET A 214 -0.59 -11.98 0.98
CA MET A 214 -0.66 -11.64 -0.44
C MET A 214 0.06 -10.31 -0.68
N LEU A 215 1.31 -10.38 -1.13
CA LEU A 215 2.17 -9.22 -1.32
C LEU A 215 2.31 -8.84 -2.81
N PRO A 216 2.25 -7.55 -3.16
CA PRO A 216 2.62 -7.10 -4.49
C PRO A 216 4.11 -7.32 -4.71
N TRP A 217 4.46 -7.74 -5.92
CA TRP A 217 5.86 -7.95 -6.32
C TRP A 217 6.10 -7.24 -7.65
N PHE A 218 7.08 -6.35 -7.65
CA PHE A 218 7.46 -5.62 -8.84
C PHE A 218 8.11 -6.59 -9.83
N SER A 219 7.61 -6.58 -11.05
CA SER A 219 8.03 -7.53 -12.07
C SER A 219 7.87 -6.98 -13.47
N PHE A 220 8.46 -7.69 -14.43
CA PHE A 220 8.19 -7.44 -15.84
C PHE A 220 6.69 -7.50 -16.18
N ARG A 221 5.91 -8.36 -15.50
CA ARG A 221 4.46 -8.44 -15.70
C ARG A 221 3.75 -7.21 -15.17
N SER A 222 4.13 -6.74 -13.98
CA SER A 222 3.61 -5.49 -13.41
C SER A 222 3.89 -4.34 -14.36
N LYS A 223 5.15 -4.20 -14.82
CA LYS A 223 5.56 -3.19 -15.80
C LYS A 223 4.70 -3.21 -17.06
N LYS A 224 4.48 -4.39 -17.64
CA LYS A 224 3.63 -4.54 -18.83
C LYS A 224 2.18 -4.12 -18.58
N MET A 225 1.66 -4.25 -17.36
CA MET A 225 0.32 -3.82 -16.99
C MET A 225 0.17 -2.29 -16.99
N TYR A 226 1.19 -1.54 -16.56
CA TYR A 226 1.17 -0.07 -16.66
C TYR A 226 1.41 0.43 -18.08
N GLU A 227 2.19 -0.30 -18.87
CA GLU A 227 2.53 0.07 -20.25
C GLU A 227 1.48 -0.37 -21.28
N SER A 228 0.55 -1.25 -20.92
CA SER A 228 -0.48 -1.70 -21.84
C SER A 228 -1.49 -0.59 -22.11
N ASN A 229 -1.44 0.00 -23.32
CA ASN A 229 -2.53 0.81 -23.83
C ASN A 229 -3.81 -0.04 -23.91
N GLU A 230 -4.93 0.56 -23.52
CA GLU A 230 -6.26 -0.04 -23.51
C GLU A 230 -6.50 -0.85 -24.79
N LYS A 231 -6.76 -2.15 -24.62
CA LYS A 231 -7.42 -2.92 -25.68
C LYS A 231 -8.85 -2.41 -25.74
N GLY A 232 -9.32 -2.06 -26.93
CA GLY A 232 -10.74 -1.78 -27.16
C GLY A 232 -11.60 -2.93 -26.65
N PRO A 233 -12.90 -2.69 -26.38
CA PRO A 233 -13.76 -3.70 -25.78
C PRO A 233 -13.74 -4.97 -26.64
N ASP A 234 -13.54 -6.12 -25.98
CA ASP A 234 -13.53 -7.43 -26.65
C ASP A 234 -14.90 -7.78 -27.27
N TRP A 235 -15.94 -6.99 -26.94
CA TRP A 235 -17.32 -7.17 -27.36
C TRP A 235 -17.87 -5.87 -27.94
N SER A 236 -18.78 -5.98 -28.91
CA SER A 236 -19.50 -4.83 -29.45
C SER A 236 -20.33 -4.15 -28.36
N GLY A 237 -20.14 -2.84 -28.20
CA GLY A 237 -20.95 -1.98 -27.31
C GLY A 237 -22.29 -1.59 -27.90
#